data_AF-A0A4Z2EFR6-F1
#
_entry.id   AF-A0A4Z2EFR6-F1
#
_cell.length_a   1.000
_cell.length_b   1.000
_cell.length_c   1.000
_cell.angle_alpha   90.00
_cell.angle_beta   90.00
_cell.angle_gamma   90.00
#
_symmetry.space_group_name_H-M   'P 1'
#
loop_
_entity.id
_entity.type
_entity.pdbx_description
1 polymer ?
#
loop_
_entity_poly.entity_id
_entity_poly.type
_entity_poly.pdbx_seq_one_letter_code
_entity_poly.pdbx_strand_id
1 'polypeptide(L)'
;MFNDGMFSNAVFCNAMFSNAMFSNAMFSNAMFCNAMFCNAMFCNAMFSNAMFANDVFANTIHANAMFSNAMFVNAMFNNAVFNNAVFANAMFANAMFVNAIHANAMFNNGIFVNAMFNSAMFANAMFNNNVFTNIMFTNIMFTNAMFANAIHANAMFANAKFADAMFVNAIHANAMFNNGIFVNAMFNSAMFTNAVFSNAMFNNAMFNNTSLSNTMFADAMFNNNVLTNIMFTNAMFTNIMFTNAMFANDVFANAMFAQRHIYYGFTNR
;
A
#
# COMPACT_ATOMS: atom_id res chain seq x y z
N MET A 1 22.26 -22.00 -12.06
CA MET A 1 21.88 -20.86 -12.91
C MET A 1 20.87 -21.36 -13.93
N PHE A 2 19.80 -20.63 -14.16
CA PHE A 2 18.73 -20.90 -15.13
C PHE A 2 18.64 -19.69 -16.06
N ASN A 3 19.55 -19.62 -17.03
CA ASN A 3 19.57 -18.55 -18.01
C ASN A 3 18.73 -18.94 -19.22
N ASP A 4 17.84 -18.04 -19.66
CA ASP A 4 16.95 -18.23 -20.81
C ASP A 4 16.08 -19.52 -20.71
N GLY A 5 15.85 -19.99 -19.48
CA GLY A 5 15.12 -21.23 -19.22
C GLY A 5 13.62 -21.08 -19.49
N MET A 6 13.03 -22.05 -20.19
CA MET A 6 11.59 -22.10 -20.47
C MET A 6 10.93 -23.23 -19.68
N PHE A 7 10.09 -22.87 -18.72
CA PHE A 7 9.41 -23.79 -17.80
C PHE A 7 7.90 -23.66 -17.97
N SER A 8 7.34 -24.40 -18.92
CA SER A 8 5.89 -24.47 -19.14
C SER A 8 5.28 -25.63 -18.35
N ASN A 9 4.22 -25.36 -17.58
CA ASN A 9 3.52 -26.36 -16.76
C ASN A 9 4.44 -27.10 -15.77
N ALA A 10 5.58 -26.50 -15.43
CA ALA A 10 6.56 -27.09 -14.54
C ALA A 10 6.04 -27.07 -13.09
N VAL A 11 6.33 -28.13 -12.34
CA VAL A 11 5.94 -28.27 -10.93
C VAL A 11 7.19 -28.40 -10.08
N PHE A 12 7.36 -27.48 -9.14
CA PHE A 12 8.47 -27.40 -8.21
C PHE A 12 7.96 -27.54 -6.77
N CYS A 13 7.71 -28.78 -6.36
CA CYS A 13 7.26 -29.08 -4.99
C CYS A 13 8.46 -29.34 -4.08
N ASN A 14 8.48 -28.69 -2.90
CA ASN A 14 9.54 -28.81 -1.90
C ASN A 14 10.94 -28.49 -2.47
N ALA A 15 11.01 -27.71 -3.54
CA ALA A 15 12.25 -27.39 -4.23
C ALA A 15 13.05 -26.34 -3.45
N MET A 16 14.37 -26.52 -3.38
CA MET A 16 15.27 -25.55 -2.76
C MET A 16 16.15 -24.89 -3.82
N PHE A 17 16.02 -23.56 -3.93
CA PHE A 17 16.75 -22.71 -4.86
C PHE A 17 17.66 -21.76 -4.10
N SER A 18 18.73 -22.31 -3.52
CA SER A 18 19.74 -21.54 -2.80
C SER A 18 20.74 -20.92 -3.77
N ASN A 19 20.94 -19.60 -3.70
CA ASN A 19 21.79 -18.80 -4.58
C ASN A 19 21.48 -19.01 -6.08
N ALA A 20 20.24 -19.37 -6.40
CA ALA A 20 19.82 -19.60 -7.77
C ALA A 20 19.69 -18.28 -8.52
N MET A 21 20.21 -18.21 -9.74
CA MET A 21 19.99 -17.08 -10.65
C MET A 21 19.09 -17.51 -11.80
N PHE A 22 17.99 -16.80 -11.98
CA PHE A 22 17.00 -16.94 -13.04
C PHE A 22 17.06 -15.68 -13.91
N SER A 23 17.83 -15.75 -15.00
CA SER A 23 18.02 -14.63 -15.92
C SER A 23 17.22 -14.90 -17.18
N ASN A 24 16.35 -13.97 -17.56
CA ASN A 24 15.42 -14.08 -18.70
C ASN A 24 14.58 -15.39 -18.69
N ALA A 25 14.43 -16.01 -17.53
CA ALA A 25 13.70 -17.27 -17.41
C ALA A 25 12.19 -17.04 -17.54
N MET A 26 11.50 -17.91 -18.26
CA MET A 26 10.07 -17.87 -18.49
C MET A 26 9.37 -19.03 -17.78
N PHE A 27 8.42 -18.72 -16.91
CA PHE A 27 7.60 -19.66 -16.18
C PHE A 27 6.14 -19.45 -16.58
N SER A 28 5.61 -20.34 -17.42
CA SER A 28 4.22 -20.29 -17.89
C SER A 28 3.42 -21.40 -17.24
N ASN A 29 2.34 -21.06 -16.53
CA ASN A 29 1.53 -22.01 -15.76
C ASN A 29 2.37 -22.88 -14.80
N ALA A 30 3.49 -22.35 -14.32
CA ALA A 30 4.35 -23.07 -13.39
C ALA A 30 3.75 -23.07 -11.98
N MET A 31 3.91 -24.16 -11.27
CA MET A 31 3.48 -24.31 -9.88
C MET A 31 4.70 -24.49 -8.98
N PHE A 32 4.80 -23.64 -7.98
CA PHE A 32 5.74 -23.74 -6.88
C PHE A 32 4.91 -24.01 -5.61
N CYS A 33 5.30 -25.04 -4.88
CA CYS A 33 4.58 -25.45 -3.67
C CYS A 33 5.59 -25.86 -2.60
N ASN A 34 5.56 -25.16 -1.46
CA ASN A 34 6.55 -25.29 -0.39
C ASN A 34 8.00 -25.12 -0.91
N ALA A 35 8.18 -24.33 -1.97
CA ALA A 35 9.49 -24.03 -2.52
C ALA A 35 10.20 -22.97 -1.67
N MET A 36 11.52 -23.08 -1.57
CA MET A 36 12.36 -22.15 -0.82
C MET A 36 13.39 -21.51 -1.74
N PHE A 37 13.31 -20.18 -1.85
CA PHE A 37 14.25 -19.34 -2.58
C PHE A 37 15.09 -18.57 -1.57
N CYS A 38 16.35 -18.98 -1.39
CA CYS A 38 17.28 -18.34 -0.47
C CYS A 38 18.39 -17.64 -1.25
N ASN A 39 18.52 -16.32 -1.08
CA ASN A 39 19.48 -15.50 -1.83
C ASN A 39 19.33 -15.66 -3.37
N ALA A 40 18.11 -15.97 -3.84
CA ALA A 40 17.85 -16.18 -5.25
C ALA A 40 17.68 -14.84 -5.98
N MET A 41 18.08 -14.80 -7.24
CA MET A 41 17.97 -13.62 -8.09
C MET A 41 17.12 -13.93 -9.33
N PHE A 42 16.15 -13.07 -9.58
CA PHE A 42 15.25 -13.11 -10.73
C PHE A 42 15.46 -11.82 -11.54
N CYS A 43 16.24 -11.92 -12.61
CA CYS A 43 16.56 -10.80 -13.50
C CYS A 43 15.79 -10.97 -14.80
N ASN A 44 14.89 -10.04 -15.11
CA ASN A 44 14.01 -10.11 -16.27
C ASN A 44 13.20 -11.44 -16.36
N ALA A 45 12.99 -12.10 -15.23
CA ALA A 45 12.24 -13.35 -15.19
C ALA A 45 10.74 -13.05 -15.37
N MET A 46 10.06 -13.89 -16.15
CA MET A 46 8.63 -13.75 -16.44
C MET A 46 7.86 -14.92 -15.84
N PHE A 47 6.82 -14.60 -15.07
CA PHE A 47 5.92 -15.53 -14.43
C PHE A 47 4.51 -15.26 -14.94
N SER A 48 4.05 -16.05 -15.90
CA SER A 48 2.69 -15.94 -16.47
C SER A 48 1.82 -17.06 -15.94
N ASN A 49 0.71 -16.71 -15.29
CA ASN A 49 -0.20 -17.64 -14.63
C ASN A 49 0.50 -18.59 -13.64
N ALA A 50 1.60 -18.13 -13.03
CA ALA A 50 2.35 -18.93 -12.07
C ALA A 50 1.66 -18.96 -10.71
N MET A 51 1.72 -20.10 -10.02
CA MET A 51 1.23 -20.25 -8.65
C MET A 51 2.40 -20.47 -7.70
N PHE A 52 2.40 -19.72 -6.60
CA PHE A 52 3.35 -19.83 -5.50
C PHE A 52 2.58 -20.10 -4.21
N ALA A 53 2.60 -21.35 -3.74
CA ALA A 53 1.78 -21.82 -2.63
C ALA A 53 2.67 -22.22 -1.44
N ASN A 54 2.57 -21.49 -0.33
CA ASN A 54 3.38 -21.69 0.88
C ASN A 54 4.90 -21.56 0.62
N ASP A 55 5.27 -20.76 -0.37
CA ASP A 55 6.67 -20.58 -0.74
C ASP A 55 7.36 -19.53 0.15
N VAL A 56 8.68 -19.67 0.28
CA VAL A 56 9.52 -18.73 1.04
C VAL A 56 10.53 -18.08 0.11
N PHE A 57 10.53 -16.76 0.09
CA PHE A 57 11.48 -15.89 -0.61
C PHE A 57 12.32 -15.15 0.44
N ALA A 58 13.46 -15.73 0.80
CA ALA A 58 14.39 -15.17 1.78
C ALA A 58 15.57 -14.49 1.07
N ASN A 59 15.73 -13.19 1.31
CA ASN A 59 16.77 -12.34 0.72
C ASN A 59 16.81 -12.42 -0.81
N THR A 60 15.65 -12.51 -1.47
CA THR A 60 15.58 -12.61 -2.92
C THR A 60 15.65 -11.24 -3.59
N ILE A 61 16.14 -11.19 -4.82
CA ILE A 61 16.14 -9.99 -5.65
C ILE A 61 15.31 -10.26 -6.90
N HIS A 62 14.33 -9.41 -7.18
CA HIS A 62 13.47 -9.44 -8.34
C HIS A 62 13.69 -8.15 -9.15
N ALA A 63 14.66 -8.17 -10.05
CA ALA A 63 15.03 -7.04 -10.88
C ALA A 63 14.34 -7.14 -12.25
N ASN A 64 13.47 -6.17 -12.56
CA ASN A 64 12.64 -6.16 -13.78
C ASN A 64 11.82 -7.45 -13.97
N ALA A 65 11.49 -8.14 -12.88
CA ALA A 65 10.70 -9.37 -12.95
C ALA A 65 9.23 -9.03 -13.25
N MET A 66 8.57 -9.84 -14.07
CA MET A 66 7.16 -9.67 -14.41
C MET A 66 6.33 -10.83 -13.90
N PHE A 67 5.26 -10.50 -13.19
CA PHE A 67 4.28 -11.43 -12.61
C PHE A 67 2.90 -11.10 -13.18
N SER A 68 2.53 -11.80 -14.25
CA SER A 68 1.24 -11.63 -14.92
C SER A 68 0.28 -12.74 -14.53
N ASN A 69 -0.86 -12.39 -13.94
CA ASN A 69 -1.85 -13.31 -13.38
C ASN A 69 -1.23 -14.32 -12.38
N ALA A 70 -0.13 -13.94 -11.73
CA ALA A 70 0.53 -14.78 -10.75
C ALA A 70 -0.28 -14.81 -9.44
N MET A 71 -0.33 -15.96 -8.79
CA MET A 71 -0.99 -16.14 -7.50
C MET A 71 0.04 -16.49 -6.42
N PHE A 72 0.04 -15.70 -5.34
CA PHE A 72 0.86 -15.90 -4.15
C PHE A 72 -0.06 -16.23 -2.99
N VAL A 73 -0.12 -17.50 -2.60
CA VAL A 73 -0.97 -17.99 -1.53
C VAL A 73 -0.10 -18.42 -0.36
N ASN A 74 -0.26 -17.76 0.79
CA ASN A 74 0.57 -17.97 1.98
C ASN A 74 2.09 -17.81 1.71
N ALA A 75 2.47 -17.05 0.69
CA ALA A 75 3.87 -16.82 0.34
C ALA A 75 4.52 -15.85 1.34
N MET A 76 5.77 -16.13 1.72
CA MET A 76 6.55 -15.29 2.63
C MET A 76 7.71 -14.62 1.91
N PHE A 77 7.77 -13.29 1.96
CA PHE A 77 8.83 -12.47 1.40
C PHE A 77 9.63 -11.81 2.52
N ASN A 78 10.75 -12.41 2.89
CA ASN A 78 11.60 -11.95 3.98
C ASN A 78 12.84 -11.26 3.39
N ASN A 79 12.96 -9.94 3.62
CA ASN A 79 14.00 -9.10 3.03
C ASN A 79 14.07 -9.19 1.49
N ALA A 80 12.94 -9.46 0.82
CA ALA A 80 12.88 -9.52 -0.62
C ALA A 80 12.94 -8.11 -1.23
N VAL A 81 13.70 -7.95 -2.30
CA VAL A 81 13.84 -6.68 -3.03
C VAL A 81 13.19 -6.81 -4.40
N PHE A 82 12.23 -5.93 -4.67
CA PHE A 82 11.54 -5.80 -5.95
C PHE A 82 11.93 -4.49 -6.58
N ASN A 83 12.81 -4.53 -7.59
CA ASN A 83 13.28 -3.35 -8.30
C ASN A 83 12.72 -3.35 -9.72
N ASN A 84 11.88 -2.36 -10.04
CA ASN A 84 11.13 -2.28 -11.29
C ASN A 84 10.29 -3.55 -11.58
N ALA A 85 9.88 -4.27 -10.53
CA ALA A 85 9.05 -5.45 -10.71
C ALA A 85 7.62 -5.05 -11.11
N VAL A 86 7.00 -5.83 -11.98
CA VAL A 86 5.63 -5.59 -12.46
C VAL A 86 4.73 -6.73 -12.03
N PHE A 87 3.64 -6.39 -11.37
CA PHE A 87 2.58 -7.29 -10.94
C PHE A 87 1.29 -6.91 -11.65
N ALA A 88 0.99 -7.59 -12.76
CA ALA A 88 -0.20 -7.34 -13.55
C ALA A 88 -1.26 -8.41 -13.24
N ASN A 89 -2.41 -8.00 -12.71
CA ASN A 89 -3.49 -8.88 -12.27
C ASN A 89 -3.03 -9.95 -11.25
N ALA A 90 -1.99 -9.65 -10.47
CA ALA A 90 -1.46 -10.60 -9.49
C ALA A 90 -2.37 -10.67 -8.25
N MET A 91 -2.47 -11.85 -7.64
CA MET A 91 -3.20 -12.07 -6.41
C MET A 91 -2.25 -12.43 -5.26
N PHE A 92 -2.45 -11.80 -4.10
CA PHE A 92 -1.72 -12.05 -2.88
C PHE A 92 -2.72 -12.41 -1.77
N ALA A 93 -2.89 -13.72 -1.52
CA ALA A 93 -3.79 -14.24 -0.50
C ALA A 93 -2.98 -14.70 0.71
N ASN A 94 -3.19 -14.06 1.87
CA ASN A 94 -2.43 -14.29 3.11
C ASN A 94 -0.90 -14.20 2.92
N ALA A 95 -0.43 -13.44 1.92
CA ALA A 95 1.00 -13.26 1.69
C ALA A 95 1.59 -12.35 2.77
N MET A 96 2.83 -12.63 3.18
CA MET A 96 3.54 -11.84 4.18
C MET A 96 4.80 -11.21 3.57
N PHE A 97 4.98 -9.91 3.79
CA PHE A 97 6.14 -9.14 3.36
C PHE A 97 6.82 -8.55 4.60
N VAL A 98 7.94 -9.12 4.99
CA VAL A 98 8.71 -8.69 6.16
C VAL A 98 10.00 -8.05 5.70
N ASN A 99 10.19 -6.77 6.03
CA ASN A 99 11.33 -5.95 5.59
C ASN A 99 11.52 -5.94 4.06
N ALA A 100 10.46 -6.16 3.30
CA ALA A 100 10.54 -6.19 1.84
C ALA A 100 10.68 -4.76 1.29
N ILE A 101 11.45 -4.61 0.21
CA ILE A 101 11.68 -3.32 -0.45
C ILE A 101 11.08 -3.37 -1.85
N HIS A 102 10.27 -2.38 -2.21
CA HIS A 102 9.58 -2.28 -3.48
C HIS A 102 9.94 -0.93 -4.11
N ALA A 103 11.01 -0.91 -4.90
CA ALA A 103 11.52 0.27 -5.59
C ALA A 103 11.00 0.30 -7.03
N ASN A 104 10.27 1.35 -7.39
CA ASN A 104 9.64 1.53 -8.70
C ASN A 104 8.75 0.34 -9.11
N ALA A 105 8.20 -0.39 -8.15
CA ALA A 105 7.34 -1.54 -8.42
C ALA A 105 5.97 -1.08 -8.92
N MET A 106 5.42 -1.80 -9.90
CA MET A 106 4.12 -1.51 -10.47
C MET A 106 3.14 -2.62 -10.15
N PHE A 107 2.04 -2.28 -9.47
CA PHE A 107 0.92 -3.16 -9.18
C PHE A 107 -0.28 -2.67 -9.97
N ASN A 108 -0.68 -3.43 -10.98
CA ASN A 108 -1.79 -3.09 -11.87
C ASN A 108 -2.89 -4.12 -11.73
N ASN A 109 -4.08 -3.69 -11.29
CA ASN A 109 -5.25 -4.54 -11.04
C ASN A 109 -4.94 -5.71 -10.07
N GLY A 110 -4.03 -5.51 -9.11
CA GLY A 110 -3.68 -6.52 -8.13
C GLY A 110 -4.77 -6.68 -7.06
N ILE A 111 -4.88 -7.89 -6.53
CA ILE A 111 -5.82 -8.23 -5.46
C ILE A 111 -5.02 -8.72 -4.25
N PHE A 112 -5.20 -8.06 -3.12
CA PHE A 112 -4.55 -8.41 -1.86
C PHE A 112 -5.64 -8.75 -0.83
N VAL A 113 -5.63 -9.99 -0.33
CA VAL A 113 -6.61 -10.45 0.65
C VAL A 113 -5.87 -10.98 1.87
N ASN A 114 -6.13 -10.39 3.02
CA ASN A 114 -5.50 -10.73 4.30
C ASN A 114 -3.95 -10.72 4.24
N ALA A 115 -3.37 -9.99 3.29
CA ALA A 115 -1.92 -9.87 3.20
C ALA A 115 -1.39 -8.95 4.30
N MET A 116 -0.13 -9.18 4.68
CA MET A 116 0.54 -8.44 5.75
C MET A 116 1.85 -7.87 5.26
N PHE A 117 2.09 -6.62 5.58
CA PHE A 117 3.35 -5.93 5.33
C PHE A 117 3.88 -5.41 6.66
N ASN A 118 5.03 -5.92 7.08
CA ASN A 118 5.69 -5.51 8.31
C ASN A 118 7.06 -4.92 8.00
N SER A 119 7.26 -3.67 8.37
CA SER A 119 8.52 -2.93 8.14
C SER A 119 8.95 -2.88 6.67
N ALA A 120 8.01 -3.00 5.74
CA ALA A 120 8.30 -2.92 4.31
C ALA A 120 8.41 -1.46 3.84
N MET A 121 9.06 -1.27 2.69
CA MET A 121 9.27 0.04 2.08
C MET A 121 8.84 0.05 0.63
N PHE A 122 8.11 1.09 0.23
CA PHE A 122 7.64 1.32 -1.12
C PHE A 122 8.15 2.68 -1.58
N ALA A 123 9.12 2.68 -2.49
CA ALA A 123 9.70 3.89 -3.06
C ALA A 123 9.28 4.01 -4.53
N ASN A 124 8.59 5.10 -4.89
CA ASN A 124 8.02 5.33 -6.22
C ASN A 124 7.13 4.18 -6.72
N ALA A 125 6.49 3.44 -5.81
CA ALA A 125 5.63 2.33 -6.16
C ALA A 125 4.29 2.85 -6.71
N MET A 126 3.77 2.20 -7.75
CA MET A 126 2.47 2.53 -8.33
C MET A 126 1.46 1.43 -8.08
N PHE A 127 0.30 1.81 -7.55
CA PHE A 127 -0.84 0.95 -7.33
C PHE A 127 -2.04 1.46 -8.14
N ASN A 128 -2.23 0.90 -9.33
CA ASN A 128 -3.32 1.24 -10.23
C ASN A 128 -4.46 0.20 -10.13
N ASN A 129 -5.65 0.64 -9.75
CA ASN A 129 -6.87 -0.18 -9.64
C ASN A 129 -6.70 -1.42 -8.75
N ASN A 130 -5.89 -1.33 -7.68
CA ASN A 130 -5.69 -2.46 -6.78
C ASN A 130 -6.83 -2.54 -5.76
N VAL A 131 -7.14 -3.76 -5.34
CA VAL A 131 -8.09 -4.02 -4.25
C VAL A 131 -7.34 -4.64 -3.09
N PHE A 132 -7.37 -3.98 -1.94
CA PHE A 132 -6.83 -4.44 -0.67
C PHE A 132 -7.98 -4.72 0.29
N THR A 133 -8.14 -5.97 0.68
CA THR A 133 -9.19 -6.41 1.62
C THR A 133 -8.54 -7.02 2.86
N ASN A 134 -8.88 -6.48 4.03
CA ASN A 134 -8.35 -6.90 5.32
C ASN A 134 -6.80 -6.87 5.36
N ILE A 135 -6.20 -5.87 4.72
CA ILE A 135 -4.75 -5.73 4.67
C ILE A 135 -4.22 -5.16 5.99
N MET A 136 -3.05 -5.64 6.44
CA MET A 136 -2.34 -5.04 7.56
C MET A 136 -0.99 -4.49 7.12
N PHE A 137 -0.80 -3.19 7.28
CA PHE A 137 0.45 -2.49 7.12
C PHE A 137 0.95 -2.03 8.49
N THR A 138 2.08 -2.58 8.95
CA THR A 138 2.70 -2.25 10.23
C THR A 138 4.10 -1.71 9.99
N ASN A 139 4.41 -0.53 10.54
CA ASN A 139 5.69 0.16 10.39
C ASN A 139 6.10 0.36 8.92
N ILE A 140 5.13 0.59 8.04
CA ILE A 140 5.36 0.72 6.61
C ILE A 140 5.85 2.13 6.23
N MET A 141 6.70 2.22 5.20
CA MET A 141 7.05 3.48 4.57
C MET A 141 6.65 3.49 3.10
N PHE A 142 5.84 4.49 2.73
CA PHE A 142 5.52 4.85 1.36
C PHE A 142 6.17 6.20 1.05
N THR A 143 7.11 6.22 0.09
CA THR A 143 7.77 7.43 -0.38
C THR A 143 7.49 7.59 -1.87
N ASN A 144 6.90 8.72 -2.28
CA ASN A 144 6.45 8.98 -3.65
C ASN A 144 5.52 7.87 -4.22
N ALA A 145 4.81 7.15 -3.34
CA ALA A 145 3.94 6.07 -3.79
C ALA A 145 2.62 6.65 -4.33
N MET A 146 2.08 6.04 -5.39
CA MET A 146 0.81 6.44 -5.99
C MET A 146 -0.23 5.33 -5.82
N PHE A 147 -1.40 5.70 -5.30
CA PHE A 147 -2.59 4.87 -5.20
C PHE A 147 -3.67 5.46 -6.11
N ALA A 148 -3.71 5.02 -7.36
CA ALA A 148 -4.68 5.49 -8.35
C ALA A 148 -5.85 4.50 -8.44
N ASN A 149 -7.06 4.97 -8.14
CA ASN A 149 -8.29 4.16 -8.08
C ASN A 149 -8.14 2.91 -7.17
N ALA A 150 -7.26 2.95 -6.18
CA ALA A 150 -7.04 1.82 -5.28
C ALA A 150 -8.15 1.76 -4.22
N ILE A 151 -8.60 0.56 -3.88
CA ILE A 151 -9.62 0.31 -2.86
C ILE A 151 -8.96 -0.35 -1.65
N HIS A 152 -9.13 0.24 -0.48
CA HIS A 152 -8.68 -0.28 0.80
C HIS A 152 -9.91 -0.56 1.68
N ALA A 153 -10.37 -1.79 1.69
CA ALA A 153 -11.48 -2.26 2.52
C ALA A 153 -10.95 -2.95 3.78
N ASN A 154 -11.36 -2.45 4.95
CA ASN A 154 -10.93 -2.94 6.27
C ASN A 154 -9.39 -2.96 6.42
N ALA A 155 -8.72 -1.96 5.84
CA ALA A 155 -7.26 -1.86 5.89
C ALA A 155 -6.80 -1.29 7.23
N MET A 156 -5.75 -1.86 7.82
CA MET A 156 -5.08 -1.32 8.99
C MET A 156 -3.71 -0.78 8.60
N PHE A 157 -3.44 0.46 8.98
CA PHE A 157 -2.16 1.16 8.81
C PHE A 157 -1.66 1.57 10.19
N ALA A 158 -0.84 0.72 10.82
CA ALA A 158 -0.24 0.97 12.13
C ALA A 158 1.18 1.52 11.95
N ASN A 159 1.46 2.71 12.50
CA ASN A 159 2.74 3.41 12.38
C ASN A 159 3.19 3.58 10.92
N ALA A 160 2.24 3.81 10.02
CA ALA A 160 2.51 3.97 8.59
C ALA A 160 2.99 5.39 8.29
N LYS A 161 4.04 5.50 7.47
CA LYS A 161 4.53 6.79 6.95
C LYS A 161 4.24 6.91 5.46
N PHE A 162 3.67 8.04 5.07
CA PHE A 162 3.35 8.43 3.70
C PHE A 162 4.05 9.76 3.40
N ALA A 163 5.24 9.69 2.82
CA ALA A 163 6.01 10.86 2.36
C ALA A 163 5.75 11.06 0.87
N ASP A 164 5.24 12.23 0.49
CA ASP A 164 4.96 12.61 -0.90
C ASP A 164 4.05 11.60 -1.62
N ALA A 165 3.23 10.86 -0.86
CA ALA A 165 2.35 9.84 -1.40
C ALA A 165 1.09 10.48 -2.01
N MET A 166 0.59 9.89 -3.09
CA MET A 166 -0.59 10.37 -3.82
C MET A 166 -1.72 9.35 -3.74
N PHE A 167 -2.89 9.81 -3.34
CA PHE A 167 -4.14 9.06 -3.33
C PHE A 167 -5.10 9.72 -4.33
N VAL A 168 -5.21 9.15 -5.52
CA VAL A 168 -6.03 9.71 -6.61
C VAL A 168 -7.23 8.80 -6.84
N ASN A 169 -8.43 9.31 -6.58
CA ASN A 169 -9.67 8.52 -6.61
C ASN A 169 -9.60 7.26 -5.71
N ALA A 170 -8.73 7.25 -4.71
CA ALA A 170 -8.58 6.12 -3.82
C ALA A 170 -9.77 6.03 -2.85
N ILE A 171 -10.19 4.81 -2.55
CA ILE A 171 -11.30 4.52 -1.65
C ILE A 171 -10.75 3.83 -0.40
N HIS A 172 -11.13 4.32 0.76
CA HIS A 172 -10.75 3.81 2.06
C HIS A 172 -12.00 3.52 2.89
N ALA A 173 -12.49 2.28 2.84
CA ALA A 173 -13.69 1.85 3.54
C ALA A 173 -13.31 1.09 4.82
N ASN A 174 -13.77 1.57 5.98
CA ASN A 174 -13.43 1.04 7.30
C ASN A 174 -11.90 0.97 7.54
N ALA A 175 -11.14 1.88 6.93
CA ALA A 175 -9.69 1.91 7.07
C ALA A 175 -9.28 2.56 8.40
N MET A 176 -8.29 2.00 9.08
CA MET A 176 -7.75 2.52 10.32
C MET A 176 -6.31 2.98 10.12
N PHE A 177 -6.03 4.24 10.44
CA PHE A 177 -4.71 4.85 10.40
C PHE A 177 -4.29 5.22 11.82
N ASN A 178 -3.56 4.31 12.46
CA ASN A 178 -3.11 4.45 13.85
C ASN A 178 -1.66 4.93 13.86
N ASN A 179 -1.39 6.09 14.46
CA ASN A 179 -0.09 6.75 14.44
C ASN A 179 0.45 6.98 13.01
N GLY A 180 -0.47 7.25 12.06
CA GLY A 180 -0.12 7.50 10.68
C GLY A 180 0.55 8.86 10.51
N ILE A 181 1.64 8.92 9.73
CA ILE A 181 2.36 10.17 9.43
C ILE A 181 2.26 10.44 7.93
N PHE A 182 1.69 11.58 7.58
CA PHE A 182 1.49 12.03 6.20
C PHE A 182 2.25 13.32 5.97
N VAL A 183 3.36 13.27 5.24
CA VAL A 183 4.20 14.42 4.93
C VAL A 183 4.07 14.72 3.44
N ASN A 184 3.61 15.92 3.09
CA ASN A 184 3.36 16.33 1.70
C ASN A 184 2.42 15.37 0.94
N ALA A 185 1.61 14.59 1.65
CA ALA A 185 0.71 13.64 1.01
C ALA A 185 -0.42 14.38 0.28
N MET A 186 -0.84 13.86 -0.87
CA MET A 186 -1.91 14.43 -1.66
C MET A 186 -3.10 13.48 -1.74
N PHE A 187 -4.27 13.97 -1.36
CA PHE A 187 -5.55 13.27 -1.49
C PHE A 187 -6.39 14.02 -2.51
N ASN A 188 -6.53 13.46 -3.72
CA ASN A 188 -7.30 14.07 -4.80
C ASN A 188 -8.48 13.19 -5.15
N SER A 189 -9.69 13.69 -4.95
CA SER A 189 -10.93 12.94 -5.14
C SER A 189 -10.97 11.63 -4.33
N ALA A 190 -10.24 11.58 -3.21
CA ALA A 190 -10.21 10.40 -2.35
C ALA A 190 -11.52 10.30 -1.55
N MET A 191 -11.91 9.07 -1.21
CA MET A 191 -13.10 8.79 -0.43
C MET A 191 -12.76 7.98 0.80
N PHE A 192 -13.21 8.45 1.95
CA PHE A 192 -13.04 7.79 3.24
C PHE A 192 -14.43 7.55 3.83
N THR A 193 -14.78 6.29 4.05
CA THR A 193 -16.07 5.89 4.62
C THR A 193 -15.82 5.07 5.87
N ASN A 194 -16.34 5.50 7.01
CA ASN A 194 -16.10 4.89 8.32
C ASN A 194 -14.60 4.74 8.65
N ALA A 195 -13.76 5.63 8.08
CA ALA A 195 -12.34 5.59 8.35
C ALA A 195 -12.04 6.15 9.75
N VAL A 196 -10.93 5.71 10.34
CA VAL A 196 -10.46 6.18 11.65
C VAL A 196 -9.03 6.63 11.51
N PHE A 197 -8.75 7.85 11.97
CA PHE A 197 -7.41 8.42 12.08
C PHE A 197 -7.13 8.69 13.55
N SER A 198 -6.35 7.82 14.18
CA SER A 198 -6.00 7.91 15.61
C SER A 198 -4.54 8.30 15.76
N ASN A 199 -4.25 9.39 16.47
CA ASN A 199 -2.90 9.95 16.62
C ASN A 199 -2.22 10.21 15.26
N ALA A 200 -3.00 10.55 14.23
CA ALA A 200 -2.49 10.79 12.89
C ALA A 200 -1.91 12.21 12.77
N MET A 201 -0.76 12.34 12.10
CA MET A 201 -0.15 13.63 11.81
C MET A 201 -0.13 13.90 10.31
N PHE A 202 -0.73 15.02 9.90
CA PHE A 202 -0.68 15.53 8.55
C PHE A 202 0.18 16.79 8.53
N ASN A 203 1.27 16.77 7.77
CA ASN A 203 2.21 17.88 7.65
C ASN A 203 2.34 18.28 6.19
N ASN A 204 1.94 19.50 5.85
CA ASN A 204 1.91 20.01 4.46
C ASN A 204 1.10 19.11 3.50
N ALA A 205 0.19 18.29 4.01
CA ALA A 205 -0.66 17.46 3.17
C ALA A 205 -1.76 18.30 2.52
N MET A 206 -2.13 17.93 1.30
CA MET A 206 -3.19 18.58 0.52
C MET A 206 -4.35 17.64 0.33
N PHE A 207 -5.55 18.13 0.59
CA PHE A 207 -6.80 17.44 0.31
C PHE A 207 -7.59 18.28 -0.70
N ASN A 208 -7.98 17.66 -1.81
CA ASN A 208 -8.76 18.30 -2.86
C ASN A 208 -9.91 17.37 -3.26
N ASN A 209 -11.14 17.91 -3.30
CA ASN A 209 -12.35 17.18 -3.66
C ASN A 209 -12.54 15.87 -2.86
N THR A 210 -12.08 15.84 -1.61
CA THR A 210 -12.10 14.61 -0.80
C THR A 210 -13.40 14.49 -0.01
N SER A 211 -13.95 13.28 0.06
CA SER A 211 -15.14 12.96 0.84
C SER A 211 -14.76 12.15 2.08
N LEU A 212 -15.26 12.60 3.24
CA LEU A 212 -15.00 12.03 4.57
C LEU A 212 -16.35 11.75 5.24
N SER A 213 -16.90 10.56 4.97
CA SER A 213 -18.19 10.12 5.50
C SER A 213 -18.01 9.23 6.72
N ASN A 214 -18.71 9.55 7.82
CA ASN A 214 -18.62 8.85 9.11
C ASN A 214 -17.16 8.66 9.58
N THR A 215 -16.27 9.57 9.19
CA THR A 215 -14.84 9.45 9.49
C THR A 215 -14.56 10.00 10.90
N MET A 216 -13.76 9.28 11.67
CA MET A 216 -13.32 9.72 13.00
C MET A 216 -11.86 10.18 12.95
N PHE A 217 -11.62 11.35 13.51
CA PHE A 217 -10.29 11.85 13.83
C PHE A 217 -10.14 11.97 15.34
N ALA A 218 -9.23 11.19 15.93
CA ALA A 218 -8.94 11.20 17.35
C ALA A 218 -7.47 11.55 17.58
N ASP A 219 -7.20 12.58 18.36
CA ASP A 219 -5.85 13.06 18.67
C ASP A 219 -5.01 13.35 17.41
N ALA A 220 -5.67 13.75 16.32
CA ALA A 220 -5.01 14.02 15.04
C ALA A 220 -4.56 15.48 14.92
N MET A 221 -3.45 15.68 14.22
CA MET A 221 -2.83 16.98 14.01
C MET A 221 -2.73 17.29 12.53
N PHE A 222 -3.12 18.51 12.17
CA PHE A 222 -3.03 19.07 10.83
C PHE A 222 -2.15 20.32 10.85
N ASN A 223 -0.93 20.22 10.31
CA ASN A 223 0.04 21.31 10.26
C ASN A 223 0.31 21.75 8.82
N ASN A 224 0.08 23.03 8.54
CA ASN A 224 0.25 23.67 7.23
C ASN A 224 -0.49 22.94 6.09
N ASN A 225 -1.66 22.37 6.40
CA ASN A 225 -2.45 21.63 5.41
C ASN A 225 -3.29 22.58 4.54
N VAL A 226 -3.53 22.15 3.30
CA VAL A 226 -4.52 22.78 2.42
C VAL A 226 -5.68 21.82 2.24
N LEU A 227 -6.87 22.26 2.64
CA LEU A 227 -8.13 21.55 2.48
C LEU A 227 -9.00 22.36 1.51
N THR A 228 -9.41 21.73 0.42
CA THR A 228 -10.23 22.39 -0.59
C THR A 228 -11.31 21.45 -1.12
N ASN A 229 -12.55 21.95 -1.17
CA ASN A 229 -13.73 21.21 -1.60
C ASN A 229 -13.91 19.89 -0.82
N ILE A 230 -13.71 19.92 0.50
CA ILE A 230 -13.84 18.76 1.37
C ILE A 230 -15.27 18.60 1.87
N MET A 231 -15.80 17.39 1.77
CA MET A 231 -17.12 17.04 2.29
C MET A 231 -16.97 16.19 3.55
N PHE A 232 -17.15 16.79 4.72
CA PHE A 232 -17.22 16.09 6.00
C PHE A 232 -18.68 15.77 6.34
N THR A 233 -19.10 14.52 6.13
CA THR A 233 -20.47 14.06 6.44
C THR A 233 -20.45 13.15 7.65
N ASN A 234 -21.15 13.50 8.73
CA ASN A 234 -21.15 12.77 10.01
C ASN A 234 -19.73 12.52 10.55
N ALA A 235 -18.77 13.39 10.23
CA ALA A 235 -17.39 13.25 10.71
C ALA A 235 -17.30 13.59 12.20
N MET A 236 -16.49 12.87 12.95
CA MET A 236 -16.24 13.13 14.37
C MET A 236 -14.80 13.56 14.58
N PHE A 237 -14.61 14.66 15.30
CA PHE A 237 -13.29 15.20 15.66
C PHE A 237 -13.15 15.25 17.17
N THR A 238 -12.19 14.50 17.71
CA THR A 238 -11.86 14.49 19.14
C THR A 238 -10.40 14.89 19.31
N ASN A 239 -10.11 15.90 20.13
CA ASN A 239 -8.74 16.40 20.37
C ASN A 239 -7.98 16.74 19.08
N ILE A 240 -8.66 17.40 18.15
CA ILE A 240 -8.06 17.79 16.88
C ILE A 240 -7.26 19.09 17.03
N MET A 241 -6.10 19.14 16.39
CA MET A 241 -5.29 20.37 16.29
C MET A 241 -5.12 20.79 14.84
N PHE A 242 -5.39 22.07 14.56
CA PHE A 242 -5.11 22.70 13.28
C PHE A 242 -4.12 23.85 13.47
N THR A 243 -2.95 23.72 12.85
CA THR A 243 -1.89 24.74 12.85
C THR A 243 -1.63 25.18 11.42
N ASN A 244 -1.86 26.44 11.10
CA ASN A 244 -1.71 27.02 9.75
C ASN A 244 -2.46 26.24 8.65
N ALA A 245 -3.58 25.59 9.00
CA ALA A 245 -4.40 24.89 8.03
C ALA A 245 -5.28 25.90 7.28
N MET A 246 -5.35 25.75 5.96
CA MET A 246 -6.20 26.52 5.06
C MET A 246 -7.42 25.69 4.66
N PHE A 247 -8.60 26.29 4.72
CA PHE A 247 -9.87 25.69 4.31
C PHE A 247 -10.49 26.55 3.21
N ALA A 248 -11.01 25.91 2.16
CA ALA A 248 -11.63 26.58 1.03
C ALA A 248 -12.76 25.73 0.45
N ASN A 249 -14.00 26.25 0.48
CA ASN A 249 -15.21 25.55 0.01
C ASN A 249 -15.47 24.20 0.71
N ASP A 250 -15.09 24.10 1.98
CA ASP A 250 -15.29 22.88 2.76
C ASP A 250 -16.68 22.87 3.43
N VAL A 251 -17.31 21.69 3.47
CA VAL A 251 -18.65 21.49 4.00
C VAL A 251 -18.61 20.53 5.19
N PHE A 252 -19.23 20.93 6.29
CA PHE A 252 -19.36 20.14 7.51
C PHE A 252 -20.84 19.78 7.76
N ALA A 253 -21.31 18.69 7.16
CA ALA A 253 -22.67 18.19 7.31
C ALA A 253 -22.76 17.21 8.48
N ASN A 254 -23.48 17.57 9.55
CA ASN A 254 -23.59 16.78 10.79
C ASN A 254 -22.24 16.42 11.42
N ALA A 255 -21.20 17.20 11.17
CA ALA A 255 -19.90 16.96 11.78
C ALA A 255 -19.93 17.36 13.26
N MET A 256 -19.30 16.55 14.11
CA MET A 256 -19.22 16.75 15.56
C MET A 256 -17.80 17.05 15.99
N PHE A 257 -17.66 18.02 16.89
CA PHE A 257 -16.40 18.47 17.44
C PHE A 257 -16.46 18.30 18.96
N ALA A 258 -15.65 17.38 19.49
CA ALA A 258 -15.58 17.05 20.90
C ALA A 258 -14.21 17.41 21.49
N GLN A 259 -14.23 17.99 22.71
CA GLN A 259 -13.06 18.37 23.52
C GLN A 259 -12.28 19.60 22.99
N ARG A 260 -10.98 19.73 23.29
CA ARG A 260 -10.21 20.96 23.08
C ARG A 260 -9.88 21.13 21.60
N HIS A 261 -10.32 22.22 21.00
CA HIS A 261 -9.97 22.63 19.63
C HIS A 261 -9.00 23.80 19.73
N ILE A 262 -7.77 23.62 19.27
CA ILE A 262 -6.78 24.70 19.27
C ILE A 262 -6.49 25.07 17.82
N TYR A 263 -6.84 26.31 17.46
CA TYR A 263 -6.58 26.90 16.16
C TYR A 263 -5.43 27.90 16.28
N TYR A 264 -4.36 27.68 15.54
CA TYR A 264 -3.32 28.70 15.32
C TYR A 264 -3.21 28.97 13.81
N GLY A 265 -3.36 30.23 13.38
CA GLY A 265 -3.12 30.60 11.97
C GLY A 265 -4.23 30.24 10.98
N PHE A 266 -5.50 30.30 11.38
CA PHE A 266 -6.67 30.00 10.53
C PHE A 266 -6.87 31.05 9.43
N THR A 267 -6.94 30.64 8.16
CA THR A 267 -7.39 31.49 7.05
C THR A 267 -8.52 30.79 6.29
N ASN A 268 -9.70 31.40 6.33
CA ASN A 268 -10.85 31.00 5.51
C ASN A 268 -10.77 31.81 4.21
N ARG A 269 -10.76 31.16 3.04
CA ARG A 269 -10.80 31.83 1.74
C ARG A 269 -11.94 31.31 0.88
#